data_AF-A0A225EF31-F1
#
_entry.id   AF-A0A225EF31-F1
#
_cell.length_a   1.000
_cell.length_b   1.000
_cell.length_c   1.000
_cell.angle_alpha   90.00
_cell.angle_beta   90.00
_cell.angle_gamma   90.00
#
_symmetry.space_group_name_H-M   'P 1'
#
loop_
_entity.id
_entity.type
_entity.pdbx_description
1 polymer ?
#
loop_
_entity_poly.entity_id
_entity_poly.type
_entity_poly.pdbx_seq_one_letter_code
_entity_poly.pdbx_strand_id
1 'polypeptide(L)'
;MMKSGQVGVDGSYSIPDVPAGPTKITVQSLSSRNLAVVKGQQSSDSQPKPQSVTLPPKYSNADKSDLSLDVKPGQQTYDIDLK
;
A
#
# COMPACT_ATOMS: atom_id res chain seq x y z
N MET A 1 9.67 12.63 -5.60
CA MET A 1 9.71 11.88 -4.32
C MET A 1 8.55 10.92 -4.31
N MET A 2 8.75 9.69 -3.80
CA MET A 2 7.67 8.72 -3.58
C MET A 2 6.90 9.06 -2.30
N LYS A 3 5.58 8.91 -2.33
CA LYS A 3 4.69 9.06 -1.17
C LYS A 3 4.06 7.71 -0.85
N SER A 4 3.96 7.36 0.43
CA SER A 4 3.40 6.08 0.88
C SER A 4 2.55 6.27 2.12
N GLY A 5 1.53 5.43 2.26
CA GLY A 5 0.68 5.34 3.44
C GLY A 5 0.54 3.88 3.87
N GLN A 6 0.21 3.66 5.14
CA GLN A 6 -0.10 2.33 5.64
C GLN A 6 -1.54 1.98 5.25
N VAL A 7 -1.75 0.75 4.78
CA VAL A 7 -3.09 0.20 4.51
C VAL A 7 -3.63 -0.41 5.80
N GLY A 8 -4.83 0.01 6.20
CA GLY A 8 -5.54 -0.52 7.35
C GLY A 8 -5.97 -1.97 7.14
N VAL A 9 -6.36 -2.65 8.23
CA VAL A 9 -6.87 -4.03 8.19
C VAL A 9 -8.18 -4.14 7.41
N ASP A 10 -8.90 -3.03 7.28
CA ASP A 10 -10.12 -2.84 6.50
C ASP A 10 -9.86 -2.45 5.03
N GLY A 11 -8.59 -2.29 4.65
CA GLY A 11 -8.20 -1.86 3.30
C GLY A 11 -8.17 -0.35 3.09
N SER A 12 -8.59 0.44 4.09
CA SER A 12 -8.60 1.89 4.02
C SER A 12 -7.18 2.48 4.07
N TYR A 13 -6.91 3.53 3.30
CA TYR A 13 -5.65 4.27 3.37
C TYR A 13 -5.83 5.73 2.93
N SER A 14 -4.90 6.59 3.37
CA SER A 14 -4.83 8.00 2.96
C SER A 14 -3.38 8.40 2.77
N ILE A 15 -3.09 9.15 1.71
CA ILE A 15 -1.75 9.64 1.38
C ILE A 15 -1.84 11.16 1.18
N PRO A 16 -1.41 11.98 2.17
CA PRO A 16 -1.40 13.43 2.03
C PRO A 16 -0.24 13.92 1.15
N ASP A 17 -0.38 15.15 0.66
CA ASP A 17 0.67 15.89 -0.07
C ASP A 17 1.24 15.15 -1.30
N VAL A 18 0.36 14.45 -2.03
CA VAL A 18 0.72 13.87 -3.33
C VAL A 18 0.69 14.98 -4.38
N PRO A 19 1.80 15.19 -5.13
CA PRO A 19 1.83 16.19 -6.20
C PRO A 19 0.75 15.92 -7.24
N ALA A 20 0.14 17.00 -7.74
CA ALA A 20 -0.82 16.90 -8.83
C ALA A 20 -0.13 16.41 -10.13
N GLY A 21 -0.85 15.59 -10.89
CA GLY A 21 -0.40 15.02 -12.15
C GLY A 21 -0.40 13.48 -12.18
N PRO A 22 0.06 12.90 -13.31
CA PRO A 22 0.02 11.46 -13.52
C PRO A 22 0.96 10.74 -12.56
N THR A 23 0.40 9.81 -11.78
CA THR A 23 1.12 9.04 -10.76
C THR A 23 0.90 7.54 -10.95
N LYS A 24 1.97 6.76 -10.81
CA LYS A 24 1.94 5.29 -10.76
C LYS A 24 1.76 4.81 -9.32
N ILE A 25 0.92 3.81 -9.12
CA ILE A 25 0.58 3.28 -7.79
C ILE A 25 1.16 1.88 -7.62
N THR A 26 1.70 1.60 -6.44
CA THR A 26 2.15 0.26 -6.03
C THR A 26 1.57 -0.10 -4.68
N VAL A 27 1.41 -1.40 -4.43
CA VAL A 27 0.99 -1.93 -3.13
C VAL A 27 2.05 -2.91 -2.66
N GLN A 28 2.58 -2.66 -1.47
CA GLN A 28 3.59 -3.51 -0.85
C GLN A 28 2.95 -4.30 0.30
N SER A 29 3.02 -5.62 0.23
CA SER A 29 2.62 -6.52 1.32
C SER A 29 3.86 -7.18 1.90
N LEU A 30 3.92 -7.27 3.23
CA LEU A 30 4.85 -8.13 3.94
C LEU A 30 4.40 -9.58 3.70
N SER A 31 4.82 -10.14 2.57
CA SER A 31 4.70 -11.57 2.33
C SER A 31 5.64 -12.32 3.26
N SER A 32 5.26 -13.52 3.69
CA SER A 32 6.07 -14.36 4.60
C SER A 32 7.48 -14.67 4.07
N ARG A 33 7.72 -14.46 2.77
CA ARG A 33 9.05 -14.51 2.14
C ARG A 33 9.96 -13.34 2.52
N ASN A 34 9.41 -12.17 2.85
CA ASN A 34 10.15 -10.97 3.28
C ASN A 34 10.34 -10.90 4.80
N LEU A 35 9.64 -11.75 5.58
CA LEU A 35 9.81 -11.84 7.04
C LEU A 35 11.18 -12.40 7.46
N ALA A 36 11.88 -13.12 6.58
CA ALA A 36 13.22 -13.63 6.87
C ALA A 36 14.30 -12.51 6.94
N VAL A 37 14.02 -11.31 6.42
CA VAL A 37 14.95 -10.17 6.41
C VAL A 37 14.73 -9.24 7.60
N VAL A 38 13.56 -9.26 8.24
CA VAL A 38 13.27 -8.47 9.46
C VAL A 38 13.50 -9.34 10.71
N LYS A 39 14.65 -9.99 10.81
CA LYS A 39 15.08 -10.67 12.03
C LYS A 39 15.64 -9.62 13.01
N GLY A 40 14.75 -8.96 13.75
CA GLY A 40 15.20 -8.01 14.77
C GLY A 40 14.18 -7.19 15.54
N GLN A 41 12.87 -7.30 15.30
CA GLN A 41 11.88 -6.54 16.09
C GLN A 41 10.94 -7.46 16.87
N GLN A 42 11.34 -7.59 18.13
CA GLN A 42 10.63 -8.04 19.31
C GLN A 42 9.13 -7.67 19.27
N SER A 43 8.31 -8.71 19.31
CA SER A 43 6.86 -8.68 19.48
C SER A 43 6.49 -8.01 20.81
N SER A 44 5.69 -6.95 20.73
CA SER A 44 4.87 -6.48 21.85
C SER A 44 3.43 -6.93 21.62
N ASP A 45 2.85 -7.60 22.62
CA ASP A 45 1.61 -8.39 22.59
C ASP A 45 0.31 -7.56 22.47
N SER A 46 0.20 -6.65 21.50
CA SER A 46 -1.07 -5.95 21.22
C SER A 46 -1.26 -5.50 19.77
N GLN A 47 -0.51 -6.08 18.82
CA GLN A 47 -0.63 -5.72 17.41
C GLN A 47 -1.44 -6.79 16.67
N PRO A 48 -2.51 -6.44 15.93
CA PRO A 48 -3.26 -7.40 15.10
C PRO A 48 -2.27 -8.17 14.24
N LYS A 49 -2.32 -9.50 14.32
CA LYS A 49 -1.45 -10.39 13.52
C LYS A 49 -1.55 -9.94 12.06
N PRO A 50 -0.46 -9.53 11.40
CA PRO A 50 -0.53 -9.01 10.05
C PRO A 50 -1.11 -10.09 9.14
N GLN A 51 -2.32 -9.86 8.65
CA GLN A 51 -2.94 -10.74 7.67
C GLN A 51 -2.13 -10.60 6.38
N SER A 52 -1.38 -11.65 6.03
CA SER A 52 -0.61 -11.66 4.80
C SER A 52 -1.57 -11.86 3.64
N VAL A 53 -1.94 -10.76 2.98
CA VAL A 53 -2.64 -10.81 1.70
C VAL A 53 -1.64 -11.15 0.61
N THR A 54 -1.96 -12.15 -0.20
CA THR A 54 -1.15 -12.51 -1.38
C THR A 54 -1.48 -11.54 -2.51
N LEU A 55 -0.58 -10.58 -2.73
CA LEU A 55 -0.69 -9.64 -3.84
C LEU A 55 -0.04 -10.22 -5.10
N PRO A 56 -0.67 -10.07 -6.28
CA PRO A 56 -0.01 -10.38 -7.54
C PRO A 56 1.32 -9.61 -7.69
N PRO A 57 2.43 -10.24 -8.11
CA PRO A 57 3.76 -9.61 -8.13
C PRO A 57 3.86 -8.32 -8.96
N LYS A 58 2.95 -8.09 -9.91
CA LYS A 58 2.97 -6.87 -10.72
C LYS A 58 2.71 -5.60 -9.92
N TYR A 59 1.97 -5.69 -8.80
CA TYR A 59 1.62 -4.53 -7.99
C TYR A 59 2.74 -4.07 -7.05
N SER A 60 3.81 -4.86 -6.88
CA SER A 60 4.94 -4.50 -6.03
C SER A 60 5.99 -3.61 -6.71
N ASN A 61 5.80 -3.28 -8.00
CA ASN A 61 6.75 -2.50 -8.79
C ASN A 61 6.00 -1.44 -9.62
N ALA A 62 6.45 -0.18 -9.59
CA ALA A 62 5.75 0.94 -10.23
C ALA A 62 5.77 0.86 -11.76
N ASP A 63 6.86 0.36 -12.34
CA ASP A 63 7.02 0.24 -13.79
C ASP A 63 6.14 -0.87 -14.36
N LYS A 64 5.93 -1.93 -13.57
CA LYS A 64 5.09 -3.10 -13.92
C LYS A 64 3.65 -2.99 -13.44
N SER A 65 3.35 -1.99 -12.61
CA SER A 65 2.01 -1.72 -12.17
C SER A 65 1.25 -1.05 -13.29
N ASP A 66 0.14 -1.68 -13.66
CA ASP A 66 -0.86 -1.09 -14.56
C ASP A 66 -1.73 -0.04 -13.84
N LEU A 67 -1.49 0.21 -12.53
CA LEU A 67 -2.25 1.19 -11.76
C LEU A 67 -1.68 2.59 -11.94
N SER A 68 -2.47 3.46 -12.55
CA SER A 68 -2.16 4.88 -12.71
C SER A 68 -3.36 5.73 -12.29
N LEU A 69 -3.09 6.87 -11.65
CA LEU A 69 -4.09 7.84 -11.26
C LEU A 69 -3.61 9.24 -11.64
N ASP A 70 -4.51 10.04 -12.19
CA ASP A 70 -4.28 11.46 -12.40
C ASP A 70 -4.71 12.23 -11.15
N VAL A 71 -3.73 12.69 -10.37
CA VAL A 71 -3.98 13.37 -9.09
C VAL A 71 -4.36 14.81 -9.36
N LYS A 72 -5.60 15.18 -9.04
CA LYS A 72 -6.06 16.58 -9.11
C LYS A 72 -5.71 17.36 -7.83
N PRO A 73 -5.63 18.70 -7.88
CA PRO A 73 -5.55 19.51 -6.67
C PRO A 73 -6.78 19.32 -5.77
N GLY A 74 -6.57 19.27 -4.45
CA GLY A 74 -7.64 19.14 -3.45
C GLY A 74 -7.85 17.72 -2.93
N GLN A 75 -8.84 17.55 -2.06
CA GLN A 75 -9.18 16.25 -1.47
C GLN A 75 -9.91 15.36 -2.49
N GLN A 76 -9.42 14.15 -2.66
CA GLN A 76 -10.02 13.13 -3.54
C GLN A 76 -10.23 11.84 -2.76
N THR A 77 -11.45 11.30 -2.85
CA THR A 77 -11.85 10.05 -2.20
C THR A 77 -12.32 9.07 -3.28
N TYR A 78 -11.87 7.81 -3.17
CA TYR A 78 -12.24 6.73 -4.08
C TYR A 78 -12.71 5.55 -3.24
N ASP A 79 -14.02 5.31 -3.23
CA ASP A 79 -14.60 4.14 -2.58
C ASP A 79 -14.69 2.99 -3.59
N ILE A 80 -14.37 1.78 -3.14
CA ILE A 80 -14.40 0.58 -3.98
C ILE A 80 -15.46 -0.38 -3.43
N ASP A 81 -16.51 -0.59 -4.21
CA ASP A 81 -17.52 -1.60 -3.91
C ASP A 81 -17.05 -2.99 -4.36
N LEU A 82 -16.67 -3.82 -3.37
CA LEU A 82 -16.38 -5.23 -3.60
C LEU A 82 -17.70 -6.00 -3.73
N LYS A 83 -17.99 -6.53 -4.92
CA LYS A 83 -19.10 -7.45 -5.16
C LYS A 83 -18.71 -8.89 -4.87
#